data_AF-A0A7W9WE30-F1
#
_entry.id   AF-A0A7W9WE30-F1
#
_cell.length_a   1.000
_cell.length_b   1.000
_cell.length_c   1.000
_cell.angle_alpha   90.00
_cell.angle_beta   90.00
_cell.angle_gamma   90.00
#
_symmetry.space_group_name_H-M   'P 1'
#
loop_
_entity.id
_entity.type
_entity.pdbx_description
1 polymer ?
#
loop_
_entity_poly.entity_id
_entity_poly.type
_entity_poly.pdbx_seq_one_letter_code
_entity_poly.pdbx_strand_id
1 'polypeptide(L)'
;MGSAKKASTSRKARIEEMRRAEQARERRNRILTIAASLVIVTGLVVGGVVLVRSQDDGASDTAAAKDSSGKGTFVTGKDGVKTWEGKLARNHVTKAVKYASEPPVGGDHNPVWMNCNGDVYTEPVKNTNAVHSLEHGAVWVTYNASAKKSDVDALAAKVKKTPYTLMSPVDDQKDPIMLSAWGHQRTVTGAGDPNVDKFFEKFVQGEQTPEPGAACTNGLSK
;
A
#
# COMPACT_ATOMS: atom_id res chain seq x y z
N MET A 1 -58.75 -65.25 4.72
CA MET A 1 -57.42 -64.71 5.07
C MET A 1 -57.05 -63.41 4.29
N GLY A 2 -57.99 -62.45 4.09
CA GLY A 2 -57.80 -61.34 3.13
C GLY A 2 -57.65 -59.91 3.68
N SER A 3 -58.03 -59.62 4.94
CA SER A 3 -58.10 -58.22 5.44
C SER A 3 -56.78 -57.64 5.93
N ALA A 4 -55.90 -58.44 6.55
CA ALA A 4 -54.64 -57.93 7.10
C ALA A 4 -53.63 -57.47 6.01
N LYS A 5 -53.65 -58.13 4.84
CA LYS A 5 -52.78 -57.76 3.70
C LYS A 5 -53.16 -56.39 3.13
N LYS A 6 -54.45 -56.09 2.94
CA LYS A 6 -54.94 -54.80 2.42
C LYS A 6 -54.58 -53.61 3.32
N ALA A 7 -54.67 -53.77 4.64
CA ALA A 7 -54.31 -52.72 5.62
C ALA A 7 -52.79 -52.43 5.63
N SER A 8 -51.95 -53.45 5.43
CA SER A 8 -50.49 -53.27 5.36
C SER A 8 -50.05 -52.52 4.09
N THR A 9 -50.74 -52.74 2.96
CA THR A 9 -50.45 -52.08 1.68
C THR A 9 -50.84 -50.60 1.71
N SER A 10 -51.96 -50.23 2.33
CA SER A 10 -52.38 -48.82 2.41
C SER A 10 -51.49 -47.99 3.34
N ARG A 11 -51.00 -48.57 4.44
CA ARG A 11 -50.03 -47.92 5.34
C ARG A 11 -48.69 -47.70 4.67
N LYS A 12 -48.21 -48.65 3.87
CA LYS A 12 -46.97 -48.50 3.07
C LYS A 12 -47.12 -47.43 1.97
N ALA A 13 -48.23 -47.43 1.24
CA ALA A 13 -48.50 -46.43 0.21
C ALA A 13 -48.53 -45.00 0.78
N ARG A 14 -49.16 -44.79 1.95
CA ARG A 14 -49.20 -43.48 2.61
C ARG A 14 -47.84 -43.01 3.12
N ILE A 15 -46.99 -43.93 3.60
CA ILE A 15 -45.61 -43.60 4.02
C ILE A 15 -44.75 -43.25 2.80
N GLU A 16 -44.92 -43.95 1.68
CA GLU A 16 -44.20 -43.65 0.45
C GLU A 16 -44.63 -42.31 -0.17
N GLU A 17 -45.92 -42.00 -0.13
CA GLU A 17 -46.47 -40.71 -0.54
C GLU A 17 -45.93 -39.55 0.33
N MET A 18 -45.90 -39.72 1.66
CA MET A 18 -45.30 -38.73 2.56
C MET A 18 -43.80 -38.54 2.29
N ARG A 19 -43.04 -39.62 2.06
CA ARG A 19 -41.61 -39.54 1.71
C ARG A 19 -41.38 -38.85 0.37
N ARG A 20 -42.21 -39.11 -0.64
CA ARG A 20 -42.15 -38.42 -1.94
C ARG A 20 -42.48 -36.93 -1.81
N ALA A 21 -43.46 -36.57 -0.97
CA ALA A 21 -43.81 -35.18 -0.69
C ALA A 21 -42.69 -34.43 0.07
N GLU A 22 -42.03 -35.11 1.01
CA GLU A 22 -40.89 -34.57 1.76
C GLU A 22 -39.66 -34.39 0.85
N GLN A 23 -39.30 -35.39 0.05
CA GLN A 23 -38.23 -35.30 -0.95
C GLN A 23 -38.49 -34.21 -1.99
N ALA A 24 -39.75 -34.01 -2.41
CA ALA A 24 -40.11 -32.93 -3.32
C ALA A 24 -39.94 -31.54 -2.68
N ARG A 25 -40.28 -31.39 -1.39
CA ARG A 25 -40.06 -30.14 -0.63
C ARG A 25 -38.57 -29.88 -0.42
N GLU A 26 -37.80 -30.90 -0.05
CA GLU A 26 -36.36 -30.79 0.17
C GLU A 26 -35.62 -30.43 -1.13
N ARG A 27 -35.98 -31.07 -2.25
CA ARG A 27 -35.44 -30.74 -3.58
C ARG A 27 -35.78 -29.31 -3.98
N ARG A 28 -37.01 -28.85 -3.73
CA ARG A 28 -37.43 -27.47 -4.01
C ARG A 28 -36.67 -26.46 -3.15
N ASN A 29 -36.54 -26.72 -1.85
CA ASN A 29 -35.80 -25.84 -0.94
C ASN A 29 -34.31 -25.78 -1.29
N ARG A 30 -33.69 -26.93 -1.62
CA ARG A 30 -32.29 -26.99 -2.06
C ARG A 30 -32.07 -26.21 -3.37
N ILE A 31 -32.98 -26.32 -4.33
CA ILE A 31 -32.93 -25.53 -5.58
C ILE A 31 -33.06 -24.03 -5.27
N LEU A 32 -33.98 -23.63 -4.40
CA LEU A 32 -34.16 -22.23 -3.99
C LEU A 32 -32.91 -21.69 -3.28
N THR A 33 -32.29 -22.46 -2.38
CA THR A 33 -31.05 -22.05 -1.70
C THR A 33 -29.90 -21.88 -2.69
N ILE A 34 -29.70 -22.83 -3.61
CA ILE A 34 -28.64 -22.74 -4.63
C ILE A 34 -28.87 -21.54 -5.56
N ALA A 35 -30.12 -21.31 -5.99
CA ALA A 35 -30.48 -20.17 -6.83
C ALA A 35 -30.23 -18.84 -6.10
N ALA A 36 -30.62 -18.73 -4.82
CA ALA A 36 -30.37 -17.53 -4.01
C ALA A 36 -28.87 -17.27 -3.81
N SER A 37 -28.08 -18.31 -3.53
CA SER A 37 -26.61 -18.19 -3.42
C SER A 37 -25.96 -17.76 -4.73
N LEU A 38 -26.40 -18.30 -5.87
CA LEU A 38 -25.90 -17.90 -7.19
C LEU A 38 -26.20 -16.43 -7.49
N VAL A 39 -27.40 -15.95 -7.17
CA VAL A 39 -27.79 -14.53 -7.35
C VAL A 39 -26.94 -13.60 -6.48
N ILE A 40 -26.66 -13.98 -5.22
CA ILE A 40 -25.81 -13.18 -4.34
C ILE A 40 -24.38 -13.13 -4.87
N VAL A 41 -23.81 -14.26 -5.27
CA VAL A 41 -22.44 -14.31 -5.81
C VAL A 41 -22.33 -13.53 -7.13
N THR A 42 -23.29 -13.69 -8.04
CA THR A 42 -23.29 -12.89 -9.28
C THR A 42 -23.50 -11.41 -9.00
N GLY A 43 -24.36 -11.03 -8.04
CA GLY A 43 -24.53 -9.65 -7.60
C GLY A 43 -23.25 -9.04 -7.02
N LEU A 44 -22.49 -9.79 -6.21
CA LEU A 44 -21.20 -9.34 -5.67
C LEU A 44 -20.12 -9.23 -6.74
N VAL A 45 -20.06 -10.17 -7.68
CA VAL A 45 -19.09 -10.13 -8.80
C VAL A 45 -19.42 -8.99 -9.75
N VAL A 46 -20.68 -8.83 -10.17
CA VAL A 46 -21.11 -7.75 -11.05
C VAL A 46 -20.98 -6.41 -10.34
N GLY A 47 -21.41 -6.29 -9.09
CA GLY A 47 -21.27 -5.08 -8.28
C GLY A 47 -19.81 -4.70 -8.03
N GLY A 48 -18.94 -5.68 -7.75
CA GLY A 48 -17.50 -5.47 -7.60
C GLY A 48 -16.84 -5.04 -8.90
N VAL A 49 -17.17 -5.68 -10.03
CA VAL A 49 -16.65 -5.30 -11.35
C VAL A 49 -17.15 -3.92 -11.77
N VAL A 50 -18.41 -3.58 -11.50
CA VAL A 50 -18.96 -2.24 -11.80
C VAL A 50 -18.33 -1.18 -10.90
N LEU A 51 -18.12 -1.43 -9.60
CA LEU A 51 -17.43 -0.47 -8.73
C LEU A 51 -15.96 -0.26 -9.12
N VAL A 52 -15.27 -1.32 -9.55
CA VAL A 52 -13.90 -1.20 -10.11
C VAL A 52 -13.92 -0.45 -11.43
N ARG A 53 -14.86 -0.74 -12.33
CA ARG A 53 -14.98 -0.06 -13.64
C ARG A 53 -15.49 1.38 -13.55
N SER A 54 -16.35 1.70 -12.59
CA SER A 54 -16.81 3.08 -12.34
C SER A 54 -15.76 3.94 -11.65
N GLN A 55 -14.65 3.36 -11.18
CA GLN A 55 -13.43 4.12 -10.83
C GLN A 55 -12.50 4.32 -12.04
N ASP A 56 -12.76 3.64 -13.16
CA ASP A 56 -11.96 3.59 -14.40
C ASP A 56 -12.70 4.26 -15.58
N ASP A 57 -13.29 5.44 -15.37
CA ASP A 57 -13.66 6.30 -16.49
C ASP A 57 -12.45 7.14 -16.93
N GLY A 58 -11.73 6.63 -17.93
CA GLY A 58 -10.76 7.39 -18.72
C GLY A 58 -9.49 6.64 -19.09
N ALA A 59 -9.59 5.61 -19.93
CA ALA A 59 -8.45 5.05 -20.64
C ALA A 59 -8.14 5.89 -21.89
N SER A 60 -6.96 6.50 -21.90
CA SER A 60 -6.20 6.76 -23.12
C SER A 60 -4.90 5.99 -22.98
N ASP A 61 -4.59 5.13 -23.95
CA ASP A 61 -3.37 4.32 -24.09
C ASP A 61 -2.11 5.18 -24.32
N THR A 62 -1.78 5.99 -23.34
CA THR A 62 -0.44 6.40 -22.95
C THR A 62 -0.50 6.50 -21.43
N ALA A 63 0.33 5.74 -20.70
CA ALA A 63 0.37 5.81 -19.24
C ALA A 63 0.98 7.15 -18.81
N ALA A 64 0.26 8.25 -19.04
CA ALA A 64 0.53 9.54 -18.45
C ALA A 64 0.27 9.37 -16.96
N ALA A 65 1.35 9.40 -16.17
CA ALA A 65 1.26 9.43 -14.72
C ALA A 65 0.25 10.52 -14.32
N LYS A 66 -0.81 10.14 -13.58
CA LYS A 66 -1.79 11.11 -13.10
C LYS A 66 -1.05 12.10 -12.20
N ASP A 67 -1.24 13.39 -12.45
CA ASP A 67 -0.67 14.47 -11.66
C ASP A 67 -1.37 14.48 -10.29
N SER A 68 -0.88 13.64 -9.39
CA SER A 68 -1.48 13.33 -8.08
C SER A 68 -0.49 13.58 -6.95
N SER A 69 0.69 14.12 -7.27
CA SER A 69 1.49 14.84 -6.28
C SER A 69 0.70 16.08 -5.89
N GLY A 70 0.50 16.24 -4.58
CA GLY A 70 -0.22 17.39 -4.06
C GLY A 70 0.26 18.70 -4.68
N LYS A 71 -0.64 19.62 -5.04
CA LYS A 71 -0.22 20.96 -5.44
C LYS A 71 0.47 21.61 -4.23
N GLY A 72 1.74 21.98 -4.38
CA GLY A 72 2.52 22.60 -3.32
C GLY A 72 3.91 22.99 -3.76
N THR A 73 4.66 23.58 -2.83
CA THR A 73 6.03 24.02 -3.02
C THR A 73 6.82 23.81 -1.74
N PHE A 74 8.16 23.74 -1.85
CA PHE A 74 9.01 23.75 -0.67
C PHE A 74 9.24 25.17 -0.16
N VAL A 75 9.12 25.35 1.16
CA VAL A 75 9.62 26.51 1.89
C VAL A 75 10.79 26.08 2.75
N THR A 76 11.90 26.82 2.67
CA THR A 76 13.13 26.48 3.40
C THR A 76 13.13 27.20 4.74
N GLY A 77 13.14 26.44 5.83
CA GLY A 77 13.27 26.95 7.18
C GLY A 77 14.67 27.53 7.45
N LYS A 78 14.80 28.29 8.54
CA LYS A 78 16.09 28.86 8.99
C LYS A 78 17.12 27.79 9.35
N ASP A 79 16.66 26.59 9.69
CA ASP A 79 17.48 25.42 9.94
C ASP A 79 18.00 24.77 8.64
N GLY A 80 17.46 25.15 7.47
CA GLY A 80 17.77 24.57 6.16
C GLY A 80 16.90 23.36 5.78
N VAL A 81 15.91 22.99 6.60
CA VAL A 81 14.94 21.96 6.24
C VAL A 81 13.92 22.57 5.27
N LYS A 82 13.68 21.89 4.15
CA LYS A 82 12.61 22.20 3.22
C LYS A 82 11.34 21.52 3.69
N THR A 83 10.30 22.30 3.93
CA THR A 83 8.96 21.81 4.32
C THR A 83 8.01 22.00 3.15
N TRP A 84 7.24 20.97 2.84
CA TRP A 84 6.24 21.02 1.79
C TRP A 84 5.03 21.84 2.24
N GLU A 85 4.76 22.95 1.57
CA GLU A 85 3.55 23.74 1.72
C GLU A 85 2.54 23.34 0.64
N GLY A 86 1.53 22.57 1.05
CA GLY A 86 0.49 22.06 0.18
C GLY A 86 -0.08 20.76 0.72
N LYS A 87 -1.22 20.33 0.18
CA LYS A 87 -1.84 19.07 0.60
C LYS A 87 -1.16 17.90 -0.10
N LEU A 88 -0.38 17.10 0.63
CA LEU A 88 0.07 15.80 0.16
C LEU A 88 -1.09 14.80 0.21
N ALA A 89 -1.35 14.13 -0.90
CA ALA A 89 -2.29 13.02 -0.94
C ALA A 89 -1.75 11.82 -0.17
N ARG A 90 -2.64 10.89 0.20
CA ARG A 90 -2.34 9.69 1.01
C ARG A 90 -3.06 8.45 0.48
N ASN A 91 -3.42 8.45 -0.81
CA ASN A 91 -4.14 7.30 -1.35
C ASN A 91 -3.15 6.19 -1.74
N HIS A 92 -3.52 4.96 -1.42
CA HIS A 92 -2.86 3.79 -1.96
C HIS A 92 -3.26 3.57 -3.42
N VAL A 93 -2.28 3.54 -4.32
CA VAL A 93 -2.48 3.36 -5.76
C VAL A 93 -1.51 2.33 -6.33
N THR A 94 -1.96 1.56 -7.31
CA THR A 94 -1.10 0.56 -7.99
C THR A 94 -0.48 1.08 -9.30
N LYS A 95 -0.94 2.23 -9.78
CA LYS A 95 -0.46 2.90 -10.99
C LYS A 95 0.78 3.77 -10.73
N ALA A 96 1.45 4.17 -11.80
CA ALA A 96 2.55 5.14 -11.72
C ALA A 96 2.06 6.52 -11.22
N VAL A 97 2.87 7.17 -10.40
CA VAL A 97 2.61 8.48 -9.81
C VAL A 97 3.71 9.45 -10.27
N LYS A 98 3.32 10.65 -10.69
CA LYS A 98 4.25 11.73 -10.97
C LYS A 98 4.41 12.59 -9.73
N TYR A 99 5.64 12.70 -9.23
CA TYR A 99 5.97 13.54 -8.10
C TYR A 99 6.47 14.92 -8.52
N ALA A 100 6.16 15.93 -7.70
CA ALA A 100 6.62 17.30 -7.89
C ALA A 100 8.03 17.54 -7.32
N SER A 101 8.59 16.55 -6.61
CA SER A 101 9.92 16.58 -6.01
C SER A 101 10.63 15.24 -6.25
N GLU A 102 11.96 15.31 -6.35
CA GLU A 102 12.84 14.15 -6.50
C GLU A 102 14.04 14.31 -5.54
N PRO A 103 14.18 13.42 -4.52
CA PRO A 103 13.25 12.35 -4.16
C PRO A 103 11.90 12.91 -3.64
N PRO A 104 10.80 12.16 -3.80
CA PRO A 104 9.50 12.57 -3.28
C PRO A 104 9.42 12.51 -1.75
N VAL A 105 8.63 13.42 -1.18
CA VAL A 105 8.39 13.52 0.28
C VAL A 105 6.98 13.10 0.69
N GLY A 106 6.16 12.56 -0.22
CA GLY A 106 4.77 12.24 0.07
C GLY A 106 3.89 12.26 -1.18
N GLY A 107 2.60 11.97 -1.00
CA GLY A 107 1.62 11.88 -2.07
C GLY A 107 1.03 10.47 -2.20
N ASP A 108 0.25 10.25 -3.26
CA ASP A 108 -0.24 8.92 -3.60
C ASP A 108 0.94 7.96 -3.79
N HIS A 109 0.80 6.72 -3.29
CA HIS A 109 1.91 5.79 -3.18
C HIS A 109 1.43 4.34 -3.21
N ASN A 110 2.33 3.37 -3.34
CA ASN A 110 1.96 1.97 -3.52
C ASN A 110 1.39 1.39 -2.21
N PRO A 111 0.37 0.51 -2.19
CA PRO A 111 -0.09 -0.14 -0.95
C PRO A 111 0.95 -1.02 -0.26
N VAL A 112 2.06 -1.37 -0.93
CA VAL A 112 3.16 -2.14 -0.36
C VAL A 112 4.35 -1.21 -0.11
N TRP A 113 4.86 -1.18 1.12
CA TRP A 113 6.05 -0.40 1.48
C TRP A 113 7.36 -1.09 1.09
N MET A 114 8.45 -0.32 0.96
CA MET A 114 9.80 -0.87 1.08
C MET A 114 10.12 -1.11 2.55
N ASN A 115 10.81 -2.20 2.88
CA ASN A 115 11.37 -2.38 4.21
C ASN A 115 12.23 -1.16 4.56
N CYS A 116 12.04 -0.66 5.77
CA CYS A 116 12.55 0.62 6.22
C CYS A 116 13.00 0.57 7.67
N ASN A 117 13.47 -0.57 8.16
CA ASN A 117 13.91 -0.73 9.53
C ASN A 117 15.44 -0.88 9.62
N GLY A 118 16.15 0.04 8.98
CA GLY A 118 17.60 0.03 8.83
C GLY A 118 18.07 -0.62 7.53
N ASP A 119 17.26 -0.56 6.49
CA ASP A 119 17.49 -1.24 5.22
C ASP A 119 18.35 -0.39 4.27
N VAL A 120 19.37 -0.99 3.67
CA VAL A 120 20.24 -0.34 2.69
C VAL A 120 20.15 -1.09 1.36
N TYR A 121 19.68 -0.40 0.34
CA TYR A 121 19.52 -0.88 -1.02
C TYR A 121 20.66 -0.38 -1.91
N THR A 122 21.24 -1.28 -2.70
CA THR A 122 22.31 -0.95 -3.65
C THR A 122 21.78 -0.55 -5.03
N GLU A 123 20.48 -0.73 -5.26
CA GLU A 123 19.78 -0.36 -6.49
C GLU A 123 18.68 0.65 -6.17
N PRO A 124 18.25 1.48 -7.13
CA PRO A 124 17.17 2.42 -6.93
C PRO A 124 15.89 1.69 -6.51
N VAL A 125 15.24 2.18 -5.46
CA VAL A 125 13.92 1.70 -5.06
C VAL A 125 12.84 2.46 -5.80
N LYS A 126 11.66 1.85 -5.98
CA LYS A 126 10.52 2.55 -6.56
C LYS A 126 10.04 3.66 -5.62
N ASN A 127 9.98 4.89 -6.14
CA ASN A 127 9.49 6.07 -5.42
C ASN A 127 8.15 5.84 -4.72
N THR A 128 7.18 5.18 -5.37
CA THR A 128 5.88 4.89 -4.76
C THR A 128 5.95 3.93 -3.57
N ASN A 129 6.95 3.05 -3.49
CA ASN A 129 7.13 2.14 -2.36
C ASN A 129 7.92 2.84 -1.23
N ALA A 130 8.91 3.66 -1.56
CA ALA A 130 9.64 4.47 -0.58
C ALA A 130 8.75 5.54 0.08
N VAL A 131 7.84 6.16 -0.67
CA VAL A 131 6.88 7.14 -0.10
C VAL A 131 5.95 6.49 0.93
N HIS A 132 5.53 5.23 0.72
CA HIS A 132 4.78 4.49 1.75
C HIS A 132 5.64 4.33 3.03
N SER A 133 6.92 3.99 2.89
CA SER A 133 7.84 3.93 4.04
C SER A 133 7.93 5.26 4.77
N LEU A 134 7.89 6.40 4.06
CA LEU A 134 7.81 7.73 4.68
C LEU A 134 6.50 7.94 5.44
N GLU A 135 5.37 7.41 4.94
CA GLU A 135 4.07 7.44 5.63
C GLU A 135 4.13 6.71 6.97
N HIS A 136 4.86 5.59 7.02
CA HIS A 136 5.14 4.83 8.24
C HIS A 136 6.15 5.52 9.17
N GLY A 137 6.69 6.67 8.77
CA GLY A 137 7.60 7.51 9.55
C GLY A 137 9.06 7.14 9.42
N ALA A 138 9.43 6.56 8.29
CA ALA A 138 10.82 6.37 7.94
C ALA A 138 11.48 7.68 7.49
N VAL A 139 12.80 7.76 7.70
CA VAL A 139 13.68 8.67 6.97
C VAL A 139 14.36 7.92 5.83
N TRP A 140 14.21 8.43 4.61
CA TRP A 140 14.89 7.92 3.42
C TRP A 140 16.13 8.74 3.12
N VAL A 141 17.29 8.08 3.17
CA VAL A 141 18.58 8.62 2.77
C VAL A 141 18.84 8.28 1.31
N THR A 142 19.05 9.28 0.47
CA THR A 142 19.32 9.07 -0.95
C THR A 142 20.62 9.71 -1.39
N TYR A 143 21.25 9.12 -2.40
CA TYR A 143 22.52 9.60 -2.94
C TYR A 143 22.58 9.44 -4.45
N ASN A 144 23.36 10.28 -5.13
CA ASN A 144 23.71 10.12 -6.55
C ASN A 144 25.22 9.90 -6.72
N ALA A 145 25.67 9.77 -7.97
CA ALA A 145 27.07 9.50 -8.31
C ALA A 145 28.07 10.59 -7.86
N SER A 146 27.59 11.79 -7.50
CA SER A 146 28.44 12.87 -6.98
C SER A 146 28.75 12.72 -5.49
N ALA A 147 28.04 11.83 -4.78
CA ALA A 147 28.31 11.55 -3.37
C ALA A 147 29.65 10.83 -3.20
N LYS A 148 30.45 11.25 -2.23
CA LYS A 148 31.70 10.54 -1.91
C LYS A 148 31.37 9.16 -1.37
N LYS A 149 32.07 8.14 -1.86
CA LYS A 149 31.89 6.76 -1.39
C LYS A 149 32.02 6.61 0.14
N SER A 150 32.95 7.33 0.76
CA SER A 150 33.12 7.32 2.22
C SER A 150 31.88 7.83 2.96
N ASP A 151 31.19 8.84 2.42
CA ASP A 151 29.95 9.37 3.01
C ASP A 151 28.80 8.39 2.84
N VAL A 152 28.68 7.77 1.65
CA VAL A 152 27.69 6.72 1.37
C VAL A 152 27.85 5.54 2.33
N ASP A 153 29.08 5.04 2.50
CA ASP A 153 29.37 3.91 3.38
C ASP A 153 29.06 4.24 4.86
N ALA A 154 29.41 5.46 5.31
CA ALA A 154 29.15 5.91 6.67
C ALA A 154 27.65 6.11 6.94
N LEU A 155 26.89 6.68 6.00
CA LEU A 155 25.44 6.81 6.10
C LEU A 155 24.75 5.44 6.07
N ALA A 156 25.21 4.51 5.23
CA ALA A 156 24.71 3.14 5.21
C ALA A 156 24.91 2.44 6.58
N ALA A 157 26.07 2.65 7.22
CA ALA A 157 26.34 2.11 8.55
C ALA A 157 25.46 2.75 9.64
N LYS A 158 25.09 4.02 9.49
CA LYS A 158 24.15 4.72 10.37
C LYS A 158 22.73 4.16 10.18
N VAL A 159 22.24 4.09 8.95
CA VAL A 159 20.92 3.57 8.59
C VAL A 159 20.72 2.16 9.15
N LYS A 160 21.67 1.25 8.96
CA LYS A 160 21.61 -0.12 9.52
C LYS A 160 21.44 -0.21 11.05
N LYS A 161 21.73 0.86 11.78
CA LYS A 161 21.61 0.94 13.24
C LYS A 161 20.41 1.76 13.70
N THR A 162 19.69 2.39 12.77
CA THR A 162 18.57 3.28 13.07
C THR A 162 17.28 2.65 12.55
N PRO A 163 16.38 2.18 13.43
CA PRO A 163 15.02 1.78 13.06
C PRO A 163 14.30 2.88 12.28
N TYR A 164 13.32 2.52 11.46
CA TYR A 164 12.58 3.50 10.64
C TYR A 164 13.49 4.37 9.77
N THR A 165 14.49 3.74 9.14
CA THR A 165 15.30 4.36 8.11
C THR A 165 15.53 3.41 6.95
N LEU A 166 15.69 3.98 5.76
CA LEU A 166 16.12 3.26 4.56
C LEU A 166 17.10 4.10 3.74
N MET A 167 17.90 3.44 2.91
CA MET A 167 18.84 4.10 2.03
C MET A 167 18.87 3.49 0.64
N SER A 168 18.92 4.31 -0.42
CA SER A 168 19.07 3.83 -1.80
C SER A 168 19.69 4.90 -2.71
N PRO A 169 20.26 4.54 -3.86
CA PRO A 169 20.60 5.52 -4.88
C PRO A 169 19.35 6.12 -5.52
N VAL A 170 19.46 7.39 -5.94
CA VAL A 170 18.52 8.11 -6.82
C VAL A 170 19.37 8.95 -7.78
N ASP A 171 19.51 8.51 -9.03
CA ASP A 171 20.53 9.05 -9.94
C ASP A 171 20.25 10.49 -10.38
N ASP A 172 18.97 10.86 -10.53
CA ASP A 172 18.49 12.15 -11.02
C ASP A 172 18.16 13.15 -9.91
N GLN A 173 18.39 12.81 -8.64
CA GLN A 173 18.24 13.77 -7.55
C GLN A 173 19.23 14.93 -7.71
N LYS A 174 18.77 16.13 -7.32
CA LYS A 174 19.51 17.37 -7.54
C LYS A 174 20.84 17.46 -6.79
N ASP A 175 20.85 17.05 -5.52
CA ASP A 175 22.01 17.23 -4.64
C ASP A 175 22.67 15.89 -4.29
N PRO A 176 23.97 15.83 -3.97
CA PRO A 176 24.68 14.57 -3.78
C PRO A 176 24.07 13.65 -2.72
N ILE A 177 23.60 14.20 -1.60
CA ILE A 177 23.00 13.45 -0.50
C ILE A 177 21.78 14.22 0.00
N MET A 178 20.64 13.54 0.05
CA MET A 178 19.37 14.11 0.48
C MET A 178 18.71 13.20 1.53
N LEU A 179 18.03 13.81 2.49
CA LEU A 179 17.27 13.15 3.55
C LEU A 179 15.81 13.54 3.37
N SER A 180 14.92 12.56 3.25
CA SER A 180 13.49 12.78 3.05
C SER A 180 12.69 12.11 4.18
N ALA A 181 11.71 12.83 4.71
CA ALA A 181 10.66 12.35 5.59
C ALA A 181 9.31 12.83 5.04
N TRP A 182 8.19 12.34 5.57
CA TRP A 182 6.88 12.78 5.06
C TRP A 182 6.73 14.31 5.16
N GLY A 183 6.60 14.99 4.02
CA GLY A 183 6.49 16.45 3.91
C GLY A 183 7.78 17.24 4.15
N HIS A 184 8.91 16.60 4.40
CA HIS A 184 10.16 17.29 4.75
C HIS A 184 11.36 16.73 3.99
N GLN A 185 12.28 17.62 3.61
CA GLN A 185 13.50 17.24 2.93
C GLN A 185 14.67 18.10 3.38
N ARG A 186 15.86 17.52 3.38
CA ARG A 186 17.09 18.24 3.63
C ARG A 186 18.22 17.74 2.73
N THR A 187 18.94 18.66 2.13
CA THR A 187 20.25 18.39 1.52
C THR A 187 21.33 18.47 2.60
N VAL A 188 22.26 17.51 2.60
CA VAL A 188 23.42 17.50 3.51
C VAL A 188 24.72 17.43 2.75
N THR A 189 25.80 17.90 3.36
CA THR A 189 27.11 18.01 2.71
C THR A 189 27.92 16.70 2.72
N GLY A 190 27.53 15.74 3.57
CA GLY A 190 28.26 14.48 3.79
C GLY A 190 27.73 13.74 5.03
N ALA A 191 28.35 12.62 5.37
CA ALA A 191 27.96 11.82 6.53
C ALA A 191 28.28 12.48 7.88
N GLY A 192 29.30 13.34 7.90
CA GLY A 192 29.71 14.12 9.08
C GLY A 192 28.96 15.44 9.26
N ASP A 193 28.00 15.77 8.39
CA ASP A 193 27.18 16.97 8.54
C ASP A 193 26.32 16.84 9.81
N PRO A 194 26.43 17.75 10.80
CA PRO A 194 25.70 17.65 12.06
C PRO A 194 24.17 17.66 11.88
N ASN A 195 23.69 18.08 10.71
CA ASN A 195 22.26 18.07 10.43
C ASN A 195 21.72 16.69 10.03
N VAL A 196 22.59 15.71 9.74
CA VAL A 196 22.15 14.31 9.56
C VAL A 196 21.50 13.82 10.85
N ASP A 197 22.20 13.96 11.98
CA ASP A 197 21.71 13.49 13.27
C ASP A 197 20.48 14.28 13.72
N LYS A 198 20.48 15.61 13.54
CA LYS A 198 19.31 16.45 13.86
C LYS A 198 18.07 16.06 13.03
N PHE A 199 18.26 15.74 11.75
CA PHE A 199 17.15 15.33 10.89
C PHE A 199 16.60 13.97 11.32
N PHE A 200 17.49 13.01 11.62
CA PHE A 200 17.08 11.69 12.12
C PHE A 200 16.34 11.80 13.45
N GLU A 201 16.88 12.55 14.40
CA GLU A 201 16.27 12.78 15.71
C GLU A 201 14.87 13.42 15.61
N LYS A 202 14.70 14.38 14.68
CA LYS A 202 13.43 15.09 14.53
C LYS A 202 12.38 14.29 13.76
N PHE A 203 12.78 13.59 12.71
CA PHE A 203 11.86 13.08 11.70
C PHE A 203 11.66 11.56 11.71
N VAL A 204 12.58 10.78 12.27
CA VAL A 204 12.32 9.35 12.49
C VAL A 204 11.17 9.24 13.48
N GLN A 205 10.03 8.67 13.05
CA GLN A 205 8.81 8.58 13.85
C GLN A 205 8.35 9.93 14.43
N GLY A 206 8.66 11.03 13.74
CA GLY A 206 8.33 12.38 14.17
C GLY A 206 6.84 12.71 14.05
N GLU A 207 6.44 13.86 14.60
CA GLU A 207 5.04 14.33 14.63
C GLU A 207 4.41 14.53 13.25
N GLN A 208 5.22 14.72 12.20
CA GLN A 208 4.77 14.85 10.81
C GLN A 208 4.30 13.53 10.20
N THR A 209 4.66 12.40 10.81
CA THR A 209 4.40 11.07 10.29
C THR A 209 2.90 10.80 10.26
N PRO A 210 2.31 10.46 9.10
CA PRO A 210 0.88 10.19 9.05
C PRO A 210 0.46 8.87 9.73
N GLU A 211 1.32 7.85 9.74
CA GLU A 211 1.08 6.55 10.39
C GLU A 211 2.25 6.13 11.29
N PRO A 212 2.47 6.83 12.42
CA PRO A 212 3.59 6.54 13.30
C PRO A 212 3.43 5.15 13.92
N GLY A 213 4.51 4.37 13.90
CA GLY A 213 4.60 3.02 14.45
C GLY A 213 4.11 1.92 13.49
N ALA A 214 3.67 2.28 12.28
CA ALA A 214 3.29 1.29 11.28
C ALA A 214 4.49 0.42 10.85
N ALA A 215 4.23 -0.79 10.36
CA ALA A 215 5.28 -1.77 10.14
C ALA A 215 6.30 -1.30 9.09
N CYS A 216 7.57 -1.23 9.47
CA CYS A 216 8.69 -1.00 8.54
C CYS A 216 9.39 -2.30 8.09
N THR A 217 8.76 -3.45 8.31
CA THR A 217 9.27 -4.79 7.94
C THR A 217 8.16 -5.62 7.29
N ASN A 218 8.49 -6.73 6.63
CA ASN A 218 7.54 -7.57 5.87
C ASN A 218 6.91 -6.91 4.63
N GLY A 219 7.52 -5.82 4.16
CA GLY A 219 7.26 -5.23 2.84
C GLY A 219 8.22 -5.78 1.78
N LEU A 220 8.50 -4.98 0.75
CA LEU A 220 9.48 -5.31 -0.27
C LEU A 220 10.92 -5.17 0.26
N SER A 221 11.81 -6.05 -0.20
CA SER A 221 13.24 -6.01 0.14
C SER A 221 14.16 -5.96 -1.08
N LYS A 222 13.60 -5.99 -2.29
CA LYS A 222 14.26 -5.94 -3.60
C LYS A 222 13.28 -5.42 -4.64
#